data_AF-A0A7S9DVF4-F1
#
_entry.id   AF-A0A7S9DVF4-F1
#
_cell.length_a   1.000
_cell.length_b   1.000
_cell.length_c   1.000
_cell.angle_alpha   90.00
_cell.angle_beta   90.00
_cell.angle_gamma   90.00
#
_symmetry.space_group_name_H-M   'P 1'
#
loop_
_entity.id
_entity.type
_entity.pdbx_description
1 polymer ?
#
loop_
_entity_poly.entity_id
_entity_poly.type
_entity_poly.pdbx_seq_one_letter_code
_entity_poly.pdbx_strand_id
1 'polypeptide(L)'
;MSTKALPIAGHRASLALAITVGVTALCLYQQLMGWVLILVLCALGVRYFLYQGAYRRNLQVRTINLLAILTCVALVWFSREQGVLLTMINLLVSACALKLLLLKQARDFLQIAGCTLFLIGCNFIFSQALVSGIVYSVVLMGALLSLQLFYAPNAPLRVILRHC
;
A
#
# COMPACT_ATOMS: atom_id res chain seq x y z
N MET A 1 3.98 -10.80 26.82
CA MET A 1 4.40 -10.55 25.42
C MET A 1 4.12 -9.08 25.13
N SER A 2 5.11 -8.23 25.39
CA SER A 2 4.93 -6.77 25.43
C SER A 2 4.67 -6.24 24.02
N THR A 3 3.41 -5.94 23.72
CA THR A 3 3.01 -5.12 22.56
C THR A 3 3.57 -3.72 22.79
N LYS A 4 4.80 -3.50 22.34
CA LYS A 4 5.33 -2.16 22.11
C LYS A 4 4.40 -1.50 21.09
N ALA A 5 3.41 -0.75 21.59
CA ALA A 5 2.67 0.22 20.80
C ALA A 5 3.73 1.15 20.23
N LEU A 6 3.93 1.06 18.91
CA LEU A 6 4.92 1.91 18.24
C LEU A 6 4.49 3.36 18.49
N PRO A 7 5.35 4.20 19.08
CA PRO A 7 5.13 5.63 19.06
C PRO A 7 5.08 6.05 17.58
N ILE A 8 4.34 7.11 17.32
CA ILE A 8 3.99 7.67 16.01
C ILE A 8 5.24 8.29 15.32
N ALA A 9 6.42 7.66 15.44
CA ALA A 9 7.71 8.06 14.90
C ALA A 9 7.87 7.76 13.40
N GLY A 10 6.88 7.11 12.78
CA GLY A 10 6.88 6.68 11.38
C GLY A 10 6.16 7.60 10.40
N HIS A 11 5.95 8.89 10.71
CA HIS A 11 5.11 9.81 9.89
C HIS A 11 5.54 9.87 8.41
N ARG A 12 6.85 9.82 8.15
CA ARG A 12 7.43 9.77 6.78
C ARG A 12 7.42 8.38 6.16
N ALA A 13 7.65 7.32 6.95
CA ALA A 13 7.69 5.95 6.46
C ALA A 13 6.29 5.44 6.08
N SER A 14 5.26 5.78 6.87
CA SER A 14 3.87 5.45 6.54
C SER A 14 3.39 6.18 5.28
N LEU A 15 3.83 7.42 5.08
CA LEU A 15 3.58 8.15 3.85
C LEU A 15 4.31 7.54 2.66
N ALA A 16 5.60 7.23 2.81
CA ALA A 16 6.39 6.60 1.75
C ALA A 16 5.75 5.28 1.30
N LEU A 17 5.27 4.46 2.24
CA LEU A 17 4.54 3.23 1.93
C LEU A 17 3.17 3.47 1.29
N ALA A 18 2.44 4.48 1.73
CA ALA A 18 1.20 4.87 1.07
C ALA A 18 1.48 5.29 -0.38
N ILE A 19 2.50 6.12 -0.61
CA ILE A 19 2.90 6.57 -1.94
C ILE A 19 3.32 5.38 -2.81
N THR A 20 4.13 4.44 -2.31
CA THR A 20 4.55 3.26 -3.10
C THR A 20 3.39 2.35 -3.44
N VAL A 21 2.44 2.14 -2.52
CA VAL A 21 1.17 1.44 -2.81
C VAL A 21 0.37 2.18 -3.89
N GLY A 22 0.25 3.50 -3.79
CA GLY A 22 -0.45 4.34 -4.76
C GLY A 22 0.17 4.29 -6.15
N VAL A 23 1.50 4.42 -6.24
CA VAL A 23 2.26 4.33 -7.50
C VAL A 23 2.11 2.93 -8.10
N THR A 24 2.16 1.88 -7.29
CA THR A 24 1.98 0.51 -7.77
C THR A 24 0.56 0.30 -8.29
N ALA A 25 -0.46 0.79 -7.59
CA ALA A 25 -1.86 0.74 -8.05
C ALA A 25 -2.07 1.52 -9.37
N LEU A 26 -1.42 2.67 -9.53
CA LEU A 26 -1.44 3.45 -10.77
C LEU A 26 -0.73 2.72 -11.92
N CYS A 27 0.37 2.00 -11.65
CA CYS A 27 1.01 1.20 -12.68
C CYS A 27 0.11 0.06 -13.18
N LEU A 28 -0.75 -0.49 -12.32
CA LEU A 28 -1.72 -1.53 -12.70
C LEU A 28 -3.11 -0.95 -13.07
N TYR A 29 -3.24 0.35 -13.37
CA TYR A 29 -4.57 0.96 -13.57
C TYR A 29 -5.40 0.24 -14.65
N GLN A 30 -4.74 -0.30 -15.67
CA GLN A 30 -5.39 -0.93 -16.82
C GLN A 30 -5.94 -2.32 -16.48
N GLN A 31 -5.37 -2.98 -15.48
CA GLN A 31 -5.79 -4.28 -14.96
C GLN A 31 -6.70 -4.15 -13.73
N LEU A 32 -6.70 -3.00 -13.07
CA LEU A 32 -7.52 -2.72 -11.91
C LEU A 32 -8.93 -2.28 -12.28
N MET A 33 -9.90 -2.75 -11.49
CA MET A 33 -11.27 -2.23 -11.56
C MET A 33 -11.33 -0.80 -11.02
N GLY A 34 -12.09 0.07 -11.70
CA GLY A 34 -12.21 1.49 -11.33
C GLY A 34 -12.61 1.73 -9.88
N TRP A 35 -13.47 0.87 -9.31
CA TRP A 35 -13.86 0.94 -7.90
C TRP A 35 -12.69 0.68 -6.93
N VAL A 36 -11.74 -0.18 -7.28
CA VAL A 36 -10.55 -0.46 -6.47
C VAL A 36 -9.62 0.76 -6.46
N LEU A 37 -9.48 1.45 -7.59
CA LEU A 37 -8.75 2.71 -7.66
C LEU A 37 -9.36 3.79 -6.75
N ILE A 38 -10.69 3.90 -6.70
CA ILE A 38 -11.38 4.83 -5.79
C ILE A 38 -11.05 4.51 -4.32
N LEU A 39 -11.02 3.22 -3.94
CA LEU A 39 -10.64 2.81 -2.59
C LEU A 39 -9.19 3.14 -2.26
N VAL A 40 -8.26 2.91 -3.18
CA VAL A 40 -6.85 3.29 -3.01
C VAL A 40 -6.73 4.80 -2.85
N LEU A 41 -7.34 5.59 -3.74
CA LEU A 41 -7.32 7.06 -3.65
C LEU A 41 -7.91 7.56 -2.32
N CYS A 42 -9.01 6.95 -1.86
CA CYS A 42 -9.60 7.27 -0.56
C CYS A 42 -8.61 6.97 0.59
N ALA A 43 -7.97 5.80 0.57
CA ALA A 43 -6.97 5.41 1.59
C ALA A 43 -5.75 6.35 1.60
N LEU A 44 -5.26 6.74 0.41
CA LEU A 44 -4.18 7.72 0.25
C LEU A 44 -4.58 9.08 0.78
N GLY A 45 -5.78 9.56 0.42
CA GLY A 45 -6.31 10.83 0.89
C GLY A 45 -6.40 10.88 2.41
N VAL A 46 -6.99 9.85 3.04
CA VAL A 46 -7.09 9.78 4.51
C VAL A 46 -5.71 9.80 5.16
N ARG A 47 -4.73 9.07 4.61
CA ARG A 47 -3.34 9.07 5.12
C ARG A 47 -2.65 10.41 4.92
N TYR A 48 -2.88 11.09 3.81
CA TYR A 48 -2.35 12.42 3.51
C TYR A 48 -2.96 13.49 4.44
N PHE A 49 -4.27 13.46 4.66
CA PHE A 49 -4.95 14.36 5.63
C PHE A 49 -4.50 14.11 7.06
N LEU A 50 -4.26 12.85 7.44
CA LEU A 50 -3.68 12.51 8.74
C LEU A 50 -2.24 13.04 8.89
N TYR A 51 -1.47 13.08 7.80
CA TYR A 51 -0.11 13.62 7.79
C TYR A 51 -0.08 15.13 8.06
N GLN A 52 -1.01 15.89 7.48
CA GLN A 52 -1.09 17.34 7.65
C GLN A 52 -1.47 17.77 9.08
N GLY A 53 -1.63 16.85 10.03
CA GLY A 53 -1.95 17.17 11.42
C GLY A 53 -3.37 17.70 11.64
N ALA A 54 -4.15 17.84 10.57
CA ALA A 54 -5.53 18.34 10.60
C ALA A 54 -6.53 17.35 11.24
N TYR A 55 -6.14 16.09 11.42
CA TYR A 55 -7.00 15.04 11.96
C TYR A 55 -6.44 14.42 13.25
N ARG A 56 -6.75 15.04 14.40
CA ARG A 56 -6.77 14.37 15.72
C ARG A 56 -8.02 13.52 15.93
N ARG A 57 -8.79 13.27 14.88
CA ARG A 57 -10.04 12.50 14.99
C ARG A 57 -9.70 11.03 14.82
N ASN A 58 -9.61 10.37 15.97
CA ASN A 58 -9.73 8.93 16.15
C ASN A 58 -10.63 8.38 15.03
N LEU A 59 -10.07 7.62 14.06
CA LEU A 59 -10.87 7.04 12.98
C LEU A 59 -12.02 6.30 13.66
N GLN A 60 -13.23 6.83 13.52
CA GLN A 60 -14.36 6.35 14.29
C GLN A 60 -14.58 4.90 13.89
N VAL A 61 -14.67 4.00 14.88
CA VAL A 61 -14.78 2.54 14.68
C VAL A 61 -15.87 2.19 13.66
N ARG A 62 -16.90 3.02 13.55
CA ARG A 62 -17.99 2.93 12.57
C ARG A 62 -17.52 3.08 11.11
N THR A 63 -16.67 4.07 10.78
CA THR A 63 -16.16 4.28 9.42
C THR A 63 -15.29 3.11 8.98
N ILE A 64 -14.47 2.58 9.89
CA ILE A 64 -13.66 1.39 9.65
C ILE A 64 -14.55 0.18 9.36
N ASN A 65 -15.60 -0.03 10.16
CA ASN A 65 -16.51 -1.16 9.98
C ASN A 65 -17.29 -1.07 8.65
N LEU A 66 -17.76 0.12 8.28
CA LEU A 66 -18.43 0.32 6.99
C LEU A 66 -17.50 0.08 5.80
N LEU A 67 -16.22 0.50 5.87
CA LEU A 67 -15.25 0.20 4.82
C LEU A 67 -14.94 -1.31 4.71
N ALA A 68 -14.88 -2.01 5.84
CA ALA A 68 -14.68 -3.45 5.86
C ALA A 68 -15.86 -4.20 5.22
N ILE A 69 -17.10 -3.76 5.50
CA ILE A 69 -18.30 -4.32 4.88
C ILE A 69 -18.32 -4.00 3.38
N LEU A 70 -18.04 -2.76 3.00
CA LEU A 70 -18.03 -2.32 1.60
C LEU A 70 -16.98 -3.07 0.77
N THR A 71 -15.79 -3.30 1.34
CA THR A 71 -14.78 -4.15 0.71
C THR A 71 -15.27 -5.58 0.57
N CYS A 72 -15.80 -6.23 1.62
CA CYS A 72 -16.35 -7.59 1.52
C CYS A 72 -17.42 -7.74 0.43
N VAL A 73 -18.37 -6.80 0.36
CA VAL A 73 -19.41 -6.80 -0.67
C VAL A 73 -18.81 -6.67 -2.07
N ALA A 74 -17.83 -5.78 -2.25
CA ALA A 74 -17.11 -5.66 -3.51
C ALA A 74 -16.35 -6.95 -3.88
N LEU A 75 -15.66 -7.60 -2.94
CA LEU A 75 -14.94 -8.87 -3.19
C LEU A 75 -15.89 -9.97 -3.71
N VAL A 76 -17.06 -10.12 -3.08
CA VAL A 76 -18.07 -11.12 -3.48
C VAL A 76 -18.61 -10.83 -4.87
N TRP A 77 -18.86 -9.56 -5.19
CA TRP A 77 -19.39 -9.16 -6.50
C TRP A 77 -18.37 -9.40 -7.62
N PHE A 78 -17.10 -9.06 -7.40
CA PHE A 78 -16.06 -9.19 -8.41
C PHE A 78 -15.56 -10.63 -8.63
N SER A 79 -15.83 -11.54 -7.69
CA SER A 79 -15.43 -12.94 -7.81
C SER A 79 -16.10 -13.69 -8.98
N ARG A 80 -17.11 -13.10 -9.64
CA ARG A 80 -17.93 -13.80 -10.65
C ARG A 80 -17.51 -13.59 -12.10
N GLU A 81 -16.71 -12.58 -12.42
CA GLU A 81 -16.66 -12.03 -13.79
C GLU A 81 -15.24 -11.92 -14.39
N GLN A 82 -14.16 -12.26 -13.67
CA GLN A 82 -12.79 -11.98 -14.12
C GLN A 82 -11.87 -13.21 -14.09
N GLY A 83 -10.86 -13.20 -14.97
CA GLY A 83 -9.79 -14.22 -14.96
C GLY A 83 -9.07 -14.29 -13.61
N VAL A 84 -8.67 -15.50 -13.22
CA VAL A 84 -8.14 -15.82 -11.87
C VAL A 84 -7.05 -14.84 -11.43
N LEU A 85 -6.11 -14.51 -12.31
CA LEU A 85 -4.98 -13.65 -11.96
C LEU A 85 -5.40 -12.18 -11.70
N LEU A 86 -6.34 -11.65 -12.49
CA LEU A 86 -6.91 -10.31 -12.30
C LEU A 86 -7.74 -10.23 -11.02
N THR A 87 -8.49 -11.29 -10.69
CA THR A 87 -9.24 -11.33 -9.42
C THR A 87 -8.28 -11.26 -8.24
N MET A 88 -7.23 -12.09 -8.21
CA MET A 88 -6.25 -12.11 -7.11
C MET A 88 -5.63 -10.74 -6.87
N ILE A 89 -5.24 -10.03 -7.93
CA ILE A 89 -4.63 -8.71 -7.83
C ILE A 89 -5.63 -7.69 -7.27
N ASN A 90 -6.87 -7.67 -7.76
CA ASN A 90 -7.90 -6.75 -7.26
C ASN A 90 -8.22 -7.03 -5.78
N LEU A 91 -8.30 -8.31 -5.36
CA LEU A 91 -8.49 -8.69 -3.96
C LEU A 91 -7.28 -8.25 -3.09
N LEU A 92 -6.07 -8.39 -3.61
CA LEU A 92 -4.84 -8.06 -2.89
C LEU A 92 -4.64 -6.55 -2.73
N VAL A 93 -4.93 -5.75 -3.77
CA VAL A 93 -4.90 -4.28 -3.70
C VAL A 93 -5.97 -3.75 -2.74
N SER A 94 -7.19 -4.28 -2.81
CA SER A 94 -8.26 -3.86 -1.89
C SER A 94 -7.97 -4.22 -0.44
N ALA A 95 -7.42 -5.41 -0.18
CA ALA A 95 -6.92 -5.79 1.15
C ALA A 95 -5.79 -4.86 1.63
N CYS A 96 -4.86 -4.50 0.73
CA CYS A 96 -3.80 -3.53 1.01
C CYS A 96 -4.36 -2.15 1.37
N ALA A 97 -5.33 -1.62 0.62
CA ALA A 97 -5.95 -0.34 0.90
C ALA A 97 -6.62 -0.34 2.28
N LEU A 98 -7.33 -1.41 2.62
CA LEU A 98 -7.98 -1.55 3.94
C LEU A 98 -6.94 -1.67 5.07
N LYS A 99 -5.90 -2.49 4.89
CA LYS A 99 -4.77 -2.57 5.84
C LYS A 99 -4.05 -1.25 6.02
N LEU A 100 -3.86 -0.49 4.94
CA LEU A 100 -3.26 0.85 4.96
C LEU A 100 -4.11 1.79 5.82
N LEU A 101 -5.44 1.69 5.78
CA LEU A 101 -6.34 2.46 6.65
C LEU A 101 -6.32 1.99 8.11
N LEU A 102 -6.24 0.69 8.36
CA LEU A 102 -6.23 0.09 9.72
C LEU A 102 -4.84 0.00 10.38
N LEU A 103 -3.80 0.57 9.77
CA LEU A 103 -2.41 0.47 10.22
C LEU A 103 -2.26 0.86 11.71
N LYS A 104 -2.17 -0.15 12.57
CA LYS A 104 -2.02 -0.01 14.03
C LYS A 104 -0.77 -0.72 14.55
N GLN A 105 -0.28 -1.75 13.85
CA GLN A 105 0.78 -2.62 14.35
C GLN A 105 1.93 -2.79 13.36
N ALA A 106 3.16 -2.98 13.87
CA ALA A 106 4.37 -3.19 13.08
C ALA A 106 4.27 -4.40 12.12
N ARG A 107 3.54 -5.44 12.51
CA ARG A 107 3.33 -6.64 11.68
C ARG A 107 2.52 -6.34 10.41
N ASP A 108 1.64 -5.36 10.46
CA ASP A 108 0.82 -4.98 9.30
C ASP A 108 1.65 -4.35 8.19
N PHE A 109 2.69 -3.59 8.56
CA PHE A 109 3.63 -2.98 7.62
C PHE A 109 4.37 -4.03 6.78
N LEU A 110 4.88 -5.09 7.41
CA LEU A 110 5.59 -6.14 6.68
C LEU A 110 4.67 -6.87 5.70
N GLN A 111 3.41 -7.09 6.09
CA GLN A 111 2.43 -7.71 5.20
C GLN A 111 2.10 -6.82 4.00
N ILE A 112 1.91 -5.50 4.20
CA ILE A 112 1.69 -4.55 3.10
C ILE A 112 2.89 -4.51 2.16
N ALA A 113 4.10 -4.50 2.71
CA ALA A 113 5.33 -4.52 1.92
C ALA A 113 5.45 -5.80 1.08
N GLY A 114 5.18 -6.96 1.66
CA GLY A 114 5.13 -8.23 0.92
C GLY A 114 4.08 -8.20 -0.20
N CYS A 115 2.90 -7.66 0.06
CA CYS A 115 1.86 -7.47 -0.95
C CYS A 115 2.31 -6.53 -2.08
N THR A 116 2.99 -5.42 -1.77
CA THR A 116 3.52 -4.51 -2.81
C THR A 116 4.61 -5.16 -3.66
N LEU A 117 5.49 -5.96 -3.07
CA LEU A 117 6.51 -6.71 -3.81
C LEU A 117 5.87 -7.73 -4.76
N PHE A 118 4.83 -8.41 -4.29
CA PHE A 118 4.05 -9.33 -5.12
C PHE A 118 3.37 -8.62 -6.30
N LEU A 119 2.73 -7.47 -6.05
CA LEU A 119 2.09 -6.66 -7.09
C LEU A 119 3.09 -6.18 -8.15
N ILE A 120 4.29 -5.78 -7.74
CA ILE A 120 5.36 -5.39 -8.67
C ILE A 120 5.75 -6.57 -9.56
N GLY A 121 5.85 -7.78 -9.00
CA GLY A 121 6.07 -9.01 -9.77
C GLY A 121 4.95 -9.28 -10.78
N CYS A 122 3.69 -9.15 -10.38
CA CYS A 122 2.55 -9.29 -11.29
C CYS A 122 2.58 -8.24 -12.41
N ASN A 123 2.94 -6.99 -12.09
CA ASN A 123 3.06 -5.91 -13.04
C ASN A 123 4.13 -6.18 -14.11
N PHE A 124 5.25 -6.77 -13.68
CA PHE A 124 6.34 -7.17 -14.58
C PHE A 124 5.89 -8.25 -15.58
N ILE A 125 5.05 -9.20 -15.16
CA ILE A 125 4.51 -10.25 -16.05
C ILE A 125 3.59 -9.65 -17.12
N PHE A 126 2.76 -8.66 -16.77
CA PHE A 126 1.79 -8.09 -17.70
C PHE A 126 2.39 -7.20 -18.79
N SER A 127 3.52 -6.54 -18.51
CA SER A 127 4.16 -5.64 -19.46
C SER A 127 5.55 -6.15 -19.79
N GLN A 128 5.61 -7.08 -20.75
CA GLN A 128 6.82 -7.73 -21.24
C GLN A 128 7.60 -6.84 -22.25
N ALA A 129 7.67 -5.53 -21.99
CA ALA A 129 8.51 -4.61 -22.75
C ALA A 129 9.78 -4.26 -21.94
N LEU A 130 10.92 -4.16 -22.62
CA LEU A 130 12.20 -3.80 -21.99
C LEU A 130 12.14 -2.44 -21.25
N VAL A 131 11.41 -1.48 -21.83
CA VAL A 131 11.23 -0.13 -21.26
C VAL A 131 10.37 -0.17 -19.98
N SER A 132 9.32 -1.00 -19.92
CA SER A 132 8.52 -1.15 -18.70
C SER A 132 9.31 -1.85 -17.59
N GLY A 133 10.24 -2.74 -17.93
CA GLY A 133 11.14 -3.37 -16.96
C GLY A 133 11.99 -2.37 -16.17
N ILE A 134 12.50 -1.32 -16.82
CA ILE A 134 13.29 -0.26 -16.17
C ILE A 134 12.40 0.57 -15.23
N VAL A 135 11.18 0.91 -15.65
CA VAL A 135 10.25 1.64 -14.79
C VAL A 135 9.88 0.83 -13.55
N TYR A 136 9.65 -0.47 -13.70
CA TYR A 136 9.31 -1.34 -12.57
C TYR A 136 10.48 -1.61 -11.64
N SER A 137 11.72 -1.66 -12.15
CA SER A 137 12.91 -1.77 -11.29
C SER A 137 13.10 -0.50 -10.43
N VAL A 138 12.81 0.68 -10.98
CA VAL A 138 12.80 1.94 -10.20
C VAL A 138 11.71 1.93 -9.13
N VAL A 139 10.49 1.45 -9.45
CA VAL A 139 9.40 1.31 -8.48
C VAL A 139 9.75 0.28 -7.39
N LEU A 140 10.41 -0.82 -7.75
CA LEU A 140 10.93 -1.82 -6.83
C LEU A 140 11.99 -1.23 -5.89
N MET A 141 12.93 -0.46 -6.41
CA MET A 141 13.95 0.24 -5.64
C MET A 141 13.30 1.19 -4.63
N GLY A 142 12.25 1.93 -5.06
CA GLY A 142 11.45 2.79 -4.19
C GLY A 142 10.71 2.04 -3.09
N ALA A 143 10.12 0.88 -3.41
CA ALA A 143 9.48 0.00 -2.43
C ALA A 143 10.49 -0.51 -1.39
N LEU A 144 11.67 -0.95 -1.82
CA LEU A 144 12.75 -1.39 -0.93
C LEU A 144 13.28 -0.26 -0.06
N LEU A 145 13.47 0.95 -0.61
CA LEU A 145 13.83 2.15 0.15
C LEU A 145 12.79 2.49 1.22
N SER A 146 11.50 2.42 0.88
CA SER A 146 10.41 2.65 1.84
C SER A 146 10.43 1.63 2.99
N LEU A 147 10.85 0.39 2.70
CA LEU A 147 10.98 -0.68 3.68
C LEU A 147 12.21 -0.51 4.58
N GLN A 148 13.36 -0.11 4.00
CA GLN A 148 14.58 0.20 4.75
C GLN A 148 14.37 1.39 5.70
N LEU A 149 13.66 2.43 5.25
CA LEU A 149 13.26 3.58 6.08
C LEU A 149 12.38 3.18 7.27
N PHE A 150 11.61 2.10 7.15
CA PHE A 150 10.75 1.60 8.22
C PHE A 150 11.54 0.77 9.26
N TYR A 151 12.50 -0.06 8.81
CA TYR A 151 13.27 -0.94 9.70
C TYR A 151 14.46 -0.24 10.38
N ALA A 152 14.95 0.89 9.83
CA ALA A 152 16.06 1.67 10.37
C ALA A 152 15.66 3.14 10.64
N PRO A 153 14.94 3.44 11.73
CA PRO A 153 14.52 4.81 12.06
C PRO A 153 15.68 5.76 12.46
N ASN A 154 16.91 5.26 12.65
CA ASN A 154 18.04 6.01 13.21
C ASN A 154 19.18 6.31 12.21
N ALA A 155 19.07 5.90 10.94
CA ALA A 155 20.09 6.18 9.94
C ALA A 155 19.70 7.41 9.10
N PRO A 156 20.48 8.49 9.10
CA PRO A 156 20.17 9.68 8.31
C PRO A 156 20.16 9.32 6.81
N LEU A 157 19.16 9.84 6.09
CA LEU A 157 18.90 9.61 4.65
C LEU A 157 20.16 9.73 3.77
N ARG A 158 21.10 10.59 4.16
CA ARG A 158 22.40 10.83 3.49
C ARG A 158 23.38 9.66 3.57
N VAL A 159 23.27 8.79 4.56
CA VAL A 159 24.21 7.66 4.76
C VAL A 159 23.76 6.44 3.96
N ILE A 160 22.45 6.18 3.88
CA ILE A 160 21.90 5.10 3.05
C ILE A 160 22.11 5.40 1.56
N LEU A 161 21.88 6.65 1.13
CA LEU A 161 22.19 7.10 -0.24
C LEU A 161 23.68 7.14 -0.59
N ARG A 162 24.59 6.99 0.39
CA ARG A 162 26.04 6.90 0.14
C ARG A 162 26.53 5.47 -0.12
N HIS A 163 25.71 4.45 0.15
CA HIS A 163 26.06 3.04 -0.01
C HIS A 163 25.31 2.33 -1.15
N CYS A 164 24.41 3.03 -1.84
CA CYS A 164 23.96 2.69 -3.19
C CYS A 164 24.80 3.46 -4.21
#